data_AF-A0ABD3P446-F1
#
_entry.id   AF-A0ABD3P446-F1
#
_cell.length_a   1.000
_cell.length_b   1.000
_cell.length_c   1.000
_cell.angle_alpha   90.00
_cell.angle_beta   90.00
_cell.angle_gamma   90.00
#
_symmetry.space_group_name_H-M   'P 1'
#
loop_
_entity.id
_entity.type
_entity.pdbx_description
1 polymer ?
#
loop_
_entity_poly.entity_id
_entity_poly.type
_entity_poly.pdbx_seq_one_letter_code
_entity_poly.pdbx_strand_id
1 'polypeptide(L)'
;MGVGERIITELQGYRTMTSEQAARVKIARLMQKEALLFPLSDAPILENEPWREKVIHWFFSVVAALERTQQAGVKHPFNRAAVHVTTALLDNHLSILPIDRSSRFRRDRIAYQVLATSCLLLGMRLVHHHQSNEYAAQQGDQEETQGEMRRTINYHEHMDQQANHATNQCIIEIPNASAILRISAAPKCISEEQVLAMVREITSSRIFPRSQAVTALDFIQVFAALSSPSGVASSPHGVLLGPSQERHANALADAGLFFGSFRPSIVACAAITIAMLRRFTNEHDITSIRRLVLCSIFGENHDDDARHAVRELECRLVRATVLPPRNNHHVATCPSAHIIPHEE
;
A
#
# COMPACT_ATOMS: atom_id res chain seq x y z
N MET A 1 -19.31 -8.30 -43.34
CA MET A 1 -19.01 -8.77 -41.98
C MET A 1 -18.64 -7.55 -41.16
N GLY A 2 -19.50 -7.24 -40.19
CA GLY A 2 -19.64 -5.91 -39.62
C GLY A 2 -18.75 -5.69 -38.40
N VAL A 3 -18.42 -4.43 -38.15
CA VAL A 3 -17.63 -3.93 -37.00
C VAL A 3 -18.14 -4.46 -35.65
N GLY A 4 -19.42 -4.86 -35.55
CA GLY A 4 -20.02 -5.48 -34.36
C GLY A 4 -19.54 -6.89 -34.03
N GLU A 5 -19.08 -7.69 -34.99
CA GLU A 5 -18.59 -9.06 -34.70
C GLU A 5 -17.22 -9.04 -34.02
N ARG A 6 -16.38 -8.03 -34.29
CA ARG A 6 -15.07 -7.85 -33.64
C ARG A 6 -15.19 -7.43 -32.17
N ILE A 7 -16.18 -6.61 -31.83
CA ILE A 7 -16.41 -6.16 -30.44
C ILE A 7 -16.94 -7.32 -29.58
N ILE A 8 -17.77 -8.20 -30.15
CA ILE A 8 -18.26 -9.41 -29.45
C ILE A 8 -17.12 -10.41 -29.21
N THR A 9 -16.13 -10.49 -30.11
CA THR A 9 -14.96 -11.37 -29.89
C THR A 9 -13.99 -10.81 -28.84
N GLU A 10 -13.80 -9.49 -28.78
CA GLU A 10 -13.00 -8.84 -27.73
C GLU A 10 -13.68 -8.93 -26.34
N LEU A 11 -15.00 -8.80 -26.27
CA LEU A 11 -15.75 -8.97 -25.02
C LEU A 11 -15.90 -10.44 -24.59
N GLN A 12 -15.88 -11.40 -25.53
CA GLN A 12 -15.79 -12.83 -25.18
C GLN A 12 -14.40 -13.22 -24.65
N GLY A 13 -13.33 -12.51 -25.05
CA GLY A 13 -11.99 -12.69 -24.46
C GLY A 13 -11.90 -12.29 -22.98
N TYR A 14 -12.83 -11.46 -22.48
CA TYR A 14 -12.97 -11.15 -21.06
C TYR A 14 -13.77 -12.18 -20.27
N ARG A 15 -14.58 -13.04 -20.93
CA ARG A 15 -15.40 -14.06 -20.27
C ARG A 15 -14.64 -15.35 -19.91
N THR A 16 -13.40 -15.51 -20.37
CA THR A 16 -12.57 -16.70 -20.12
C THR A 16 -11.17 -16.38 -19.62
N MET A 17 -10.96 -15.22 -18.99
CA MET A 17 -9.70 -14.96 -18.30
C MET A 17 -9.59 -15.92 -17.11
N THR A 18 -8.52 -16.71 -17.09
CA THR A 18 -8.12 -17.43 -15.88
C THR A 18 -7.84 -16.41 -14.77
N SER A 19 -7.99 -16.83 -13.51
CA SER A 19 -7.63 -16.01 -12.34
C SER A 19 -6.20 -15.45 -12.46
N GLU A 20 -5.30 -16.22 -13.09
CA GLU A 20 -3.93 -15.82 -13.40
C GLU A 20 -3.86 -14.64 -14.38
N GLN A 21 -4.62 -14.68 -15.47
CA GLN A 21 -4.60 -13.64 -16.48
C GLN A 21 -5.21 -12.33 -15.95
N ALA A 22 -6.27 -12.41 -15.15
CA ALA A 22 -6.85 -11.26 -14.47
C ALA A 22 -5.87 -10.59 -13.49
N ALA A 23 -5.12 -11.38 -12.72
CA ALA A 23 -4.10 -10.86 -11.82
C ALA A 23 -2.92 -10.23 -12.56
N ARG A 24 -2.47 -10.81 -13.68
CA ARG A 24 -1.43 -10.19 -14.53
C ARG A 24 -1.88 -8.84 -15.07
N VAL A 25 -3.13 -8.70 -15.50
CA VAL A 25 -3.70 -7.41 -15.91
C VAL A 25 -3.73 -6.43 -14.74
N LYS A 26 -4.09 -6.89 -13.53
CA LYS A 26 -4.11 -6.04 -12.33
C LYS A 26 -2.70 -5.59 -11.92
N ILE A 27 -1.70 -6.49 -11.94
CA ILE A 27 -0.28 -6.17 -11.72
C ILE A 27 0.20 -5.15 -12.76
N ALA A 28 -0.09 -5.35 -14.05
CA ALA A 28 0.28 -4.40 -15.10
C ALA A 28 -0.31 -3.00 -14.88
N ARG A 29 -1.59 -2.92 -14.47
CA ARG A 29 -2.24 -1.65 -14.09
C ARG A 29 -1.56 -1.00 -12.87
N LEU A 30 -1.19 -1.79 -11.86
CA LEU A 30 -0.46 -1.28 -10.69
C LEU A 30 0.93 -0.76 -11.09
N MET A 31 1.67 -1.47 -11.96
CA MET A 31 2.96 -1.04 -12.49
C MET A 31 2.85 0.27 -13.29
N GLN A 32 1.80 0.41 -14.11
CA GLN A 32 1.56 1.65 -14.87
C GLN A 32 1.28 2.83 -13.93
N LYS A 33 0.44 2.63 -12.91
CA LYS A 33 0.17 3.65 -11.89
C LYS A 33 1.44 3.99 -11.11
N GLU A 34 2.21 2.99 -10.70
CA GLU A 34 3.48 3.19 -9.99
C GLU A 34 4.46 4.05 -10.80
N ALA A 35 4.61 3.77 -12.10
CA ALA A 35 5.51 4.53 -12.98
C ALA A 35 5.13 6.01 -13.08
N LEU A 36 3.85 6.36 -12.95
CA LEU A 36 3.37 7.75 -12.92
C LEU A 36 3.65 8.45 -11.59
N LEU A 37 3.77 7.69 -10.49
CA LEU A 37 3.91 8.20 -9.13
C LEU A 37 5.36 8.23 -8.62
N PHE A 38 6.22 7.38 -9.18
CA PHE A 38 7.63 7.26 -8.82
C PHE A 38 8.51 7.38 -10.07
N PRO A 39 8.61 8.59 -10.67
CA PRO A 39 9.44 8.78 -11.85
C PRO A 39 10.93 8.68 -11.49
N LEU A 40 11.53 7.52 -11.76
CA LEU A 40 12.96 7.25 -12.08
C LEU A 40 14.01 8.10 -11.33
N SER A 41 13.87 8.29 -10.02
CA SER A 41 15.00 8.75 -9.20
C SER A 41 15.65 7.52 -8.57
N ASP A 42 16.64 6.96 -9.26
CA ASP A 42 17.41 5.77 -8.83
C ASP A 42 18.32 6.00 -7.62
N ALA A 43 18.18 7.13 -6.94
CA ALA A 43 18.92 7.42 -5.72
C ALA A 43 18.01 7.24 -4.50
N PRO A 44 18.41 6.44 -3.50
CA PRO A 44 17.85 6.52 -2.14
C PRO A 44 18.31 7.84 -1.50
N ILE A 45 17.82 8.98 -2.01
CA ILE A 45 18.21 10.35 -1.60
C ILE A 45 17.93 10.58 -0.11
N LEU A 46 17.00 9.80 0.46
CA LEU A 46 16.45 10.03 1.80
C LEU A 46 16.86 8.98 2.83
N GLU A 47 17.74 8.04 2.49
CA GLU A 47 18.21 7.02 3.45
C GLU A 47 18.94 7.66 4.64
N ASN A 48 19.50 8.86 4.44
CA ASN A 48 20.20 9.64 5.46
C ASN A 48 19.37 10.81 6.02
N GLU A 49 18.06 10.85 5.80
CA GLU A 49 17.21 11.87 6.44
C GLU A 49 17.11 11.59 7.95
N PRO A 50 17.59 12.50 8.82
CA PRO A 50 17.81 12.21 10.24
C PRO A 50 16.50 11.91 11.00
N TRP A 51 15.36 12.30 10.44
CA TRP A 51 14.05 12.16 11.09
C TRP A 51 13.13 11.17 10.42
N ARG A 52 13.50 10.63 9.25
CA ARG A 52 12.62 9.80 8.42
C ARG A 52 12.18 8.53 9.16
N GLU A 53 13.13 7.77 9.70
CA GLU A 53 12.84 6.57 10.49
C GLU A 53 11.94 6.87 11.70
N LYS A 54 12.29 7.92 12.46
CA LYS A 54 11.50 8.37 13.62
C LYS A 54 10.07 8.76 13.24
N VAL A 55 9.89 9.42 12.09
CA VAL A 55 8.58 9.81 11.56
C VAL A 55 7.78 8.61 11.07
N ILE A 56 8.40 7.62 10.43
CA ILE A 56 7.69 6.40 10.00
C ILE A 56 7.15 5.66 11.23
N HIS A 57 7.96 5.52 12.29
CA HIS A 57 7.48 4.97 13.57
C HIS A 57 6.34 5.80 14.17
N TRP A 58 6.44 7.12 14.08
CA TRP A 58 5.39 8.03 14.53
C TRP A 58 4.10 7.86 13.72
N PHE A 59 4.16 7.70 12.39
CA PHE A 59 2.99 7.42 11.55
C PHE A 59 2.25 6.16 12.01
N PHE A 60 2.98 5.05 12.21
CA PHE A 60 2.38 3.81 12.73
C PHE A 60 1.74 4.01 14.10
N SER A 61 2.38 4.79 14.98
CA SER A 61 1.88 5.06 16.34
C SER A 61 0.60 5.90 16.33
N VAL A 62 0.55 6.95 15.51
CA VAL A 62 -0.63 7.82 15.36
C VAL A 62 -1.80 7.05 14.76
N VAL A 63 -1.55 6.29 13.70
CA VAL A 63 -2.59 5.49 13.03
C VAL A 63 -3.13 4.41 13.98
N ALA A 64 -2.28 3.73 14.74
CA ALA A 64 -2.71 2.77 15.76
C ALA A 64 -3.46 3.44 16.93
N ALA A 65 -3.18 4.71 17.22
CA ALA A 65 -3.92 5.48 18.21
C ALA A 65 -5.31 5.91 17.69
N LEU A 66 -5.40 6.32 16.42
CA LEU A 66 -6.66 6.63 15.75
C LEU A 66 -7.58 5.40 15.69
N GLU A 67 -7.04 4.23 15.36
CA GLU A 67 -7.80 2.97 15.35
C GLU A 67 -8.47 2.67 16.69
N ARG A 68 -7.74 2.86 17.80
CA ARG A 68 -8.28 2.68 19.15
C ARG A 68 -9.43 3.63 19.48
N THR A 69 -9.50 4.79 18.81
CA THR A 69 -10.58 5.77 19.02
C THR A 69 -11.82 5.49 18.17
N GLN A 70 -11.73 4.69 17.10
CA GLN A 70 -12.79 4.58 16.08
C GLN A 70 -13.69 3.33 16.18
N GLN A 71 -13.28 2.27 16.91
CA GLN A 71 -14.10 1.17 17.47
C GLN A 71 -13.16 0.00 17.77
N ALA A 72 -13.32 -0.64 18.92
CA ALA A 72 -12.39 -1.65 19.41
C ALA A 72 -12.48 -2.97 18.62
N GLY A 73 -11.40 -3.36 17.94
CA GLY A 73 -11.10 -4.80 17.75
C GLY A 73 -10.66 -5.26 16.36
N VAL A 74 -10.83 -4.48 15.30
CA VAL A 74 -10.42 -4.90 13.95
C VAL A 74 -9.25 -4.05 13.47
N LYS A 75 -8.08 -4.67 13.31
CA LYS A 75 -6.93 -4.04 12.64
C LYS A 75 -7.31 -3.77 11.19
N HIS A 76 -7.51 -2.52 10.81
CA HIS A 76 -7.99 -2.18 9.48
C HIS A 76 -6.83 -2.14 8.47
N PRO A 77 -6.96 -2.80 7.29
CA PRO A 77 -5.97 -2.72 6.22
C PRO A 77 -5.76 -1.28 5.71
N PHE A 78 -6.79 -0.43 5.86
CA PHE A 78 -6.76 1.02 5.62
C PHE A 78 -5.56 1.71 6.29
N ASN A 79 -5.33 1.38 7.56
CA ASN A 79 -4.32 2.01 8.39
C ASN A 79 -2.89 1.76 7.89
N ARG A 80 -2.61 0.52 7.45
CA ARG A 80 -1.31 0.17 6.87
C ARG A 80 -1.10 0.85 5.52
N ALA A 81 -2.10 0.77 4.64
CA ALA A 81 -2.03 1.44 3.35
C ALA A 81 -1.81 2.96 3.51
N ALA A 82 -2.47 3.59 4.49
CA ALA A 82 -2.29 5.01 4.78
C ALA A 82 -0.83 5.35 5.14
N VAL A 83 -0.15 4.54 5.95
CA VAL A 83 1.27 4.76 6.30
C VAL A 83 2.18 4.61 5.08
N HIS A 84 1.94 3.62 4.22
CA HIS A 84 2.70 3.42 2.98
C HIS A 84 2.55 4.62 2.04
N VAL A 85 1.31 5.07 1.78
CA VAL A 85 1.04 6.24 0.94
C VAL A 85 1.63 7.51 1.56
N THR A 86 1.49 7.69 2.87
CA THR A 86 2.04 8.84 3.60
C THR A 86 3.56 8.91 3.48
N THR A 87 4.24 7.77 3.62
CA THR A 87 5.70 7.70 3.51
C THR A 87 6.15 8.03 2.10
N ALA A 88 5.48 7.48 1.08
CA ALA A 88 5.74 7.82 -0.31
C ALA A 88 5.51 9.31 -0.61
N LEU A 89 4.45 9.92 -0.07
CA LEU A 89 4.18 11.35 -0.22
C LEU A 89 5.27 12.21 0.41
N LEU A 90 5.70 11.87 1.63
CA LEU A 90 6.78 12.56 2.33
C LEU A 90 8.08 12.49 1.51
N ASP A 91 8.44 11.29 1.08
CA ASP A 91 9.66 11.05 0.32
C ASP A 91 9.66 11.78 -1.02
N ASN A 92 8.58 11.64 -1.79
CA ASN A 92 8.44 12.33 -3.06
C ASN A 92 8.48 13.85 -2.87
N HIS A 93 7.78 14.38 -1.86
CA HIS A 93 7.80 15.82 -1.61
C HIS A 93 9.20 16.35 -1.29
N LEU A 94 9.95 15.66 -0.41
CA LEU A 94 11.32 16.05 -0.06
C LEU A 94 12.29 15.94 -1.26
N SER A 95 12.10 14.95 -2.13
CA SER A 95 12.97 14.74 -3.30
C SER A 95 12.79 15.79 -4.40
N ILE A 96 11.57 16.34 -4.56
CA ILE A 96 11.22 17.28 -5.63
C ILE A 96 11.54 18.73 -5.24
N LEU A 97 11.59 19.03 -3.94
CA LEU A 97 11.87 20.38 -3.47
C LEU A 97 13.30 20.83 -3.84
N PRO A 98 13.48 22.10 -4.24
CA PRO A 98 14.81 22.68 -4.35
C PRO A 98 15.59 22.52 -3.05
N ILE A 99 16.91 22.31 -3.14
CA ILE A 99 17.79 22.04 -1.98
C ILE A 99 17.60 23.07 -0.86
N ASP A 100 17.45 24.35 -1.19
CA ASP A 100 17.25 25.40 -0.21
C ASP A 100 15.96 25.22 0.59
N ARG A 101 14.88 24.78 -0.06
CA ARG A 101 13.59 24.52 0.60
C ARG A 101 13.60 23.20 1.36
N SER A 102 14.20 22.14 0.81
CA SER A 102 14.35 20.87 1.53
C SER A 102 15.28 20.99 2.74
N SER A 103 16.29 21.87 2.69
CA SER A 103 17.21 22.11 3.82
C SER A 103 16.50 22.63 5.07
N ARG A 104 15.41 23.40 4.91
CA ARG A 104 14.57 23.84 6.04
C ARG A 104 14.03 22.63 6.80
N PHE A 105 13.48 21.66 6.07
CA PHE A 105 12.95 20.43 6.64
C PHE A 105 14.02 19.49 7.18
N ARG A 106 15.31 19.71 6.88
CA ARG A 106 16.42 18.96 7.50
C ARG A 106 16.91 19.56 8.81
N ARG A 107 16.64 20.86 9.03
CA ARG A 107 17.21 21.65 10.14
C ARG A 107 16.17 22.11 11.14
N ASP A 108 14.92 22.28 10.72
CA ASP A 108 13.79 22.67 11.57
C ASP A 108 12.82 21.50 11.78
N ARG A 109 12.88 20.93 12.99
CA ARG A 109 12.03 19.81 13.40
C ARG A 109 10.55 20.18 13.42
N ILE A 110 10.20 21.41 13.78
CA ILE A 110 8.81 21.85 13.81
C ILE A 110 8.28 21.86 12.39
N ALA A 111 9.04 22.42 11.44
CA ALA A 111 8.67 22.40 10.03
C ALA A 111 8.49 20.97 9.48
N TYR A 112 9.37 20.02 9.86
CA TYR A 112 9.22 18.62 9.45
C TYR A 112 8.02 17.93 10.09
N GLN A 113 7.72 18.22 11.36
CA GLN A 113 6.52 17.71 12.01
C GLN A 113 5.25 18.24 11.33
N VAL A 114 5.21 19.51 10.91
CA VAL A 114 4.10 20.06 10.11
C VAL A 114 3.99 19.29 8.79
N LEU A 115 5.11 19.14 8.05
CA LEU A 115 5.14 18.39 6.80
C LEU A 115 4.65 16.94 6.97
N ALA A 116 5.19 16.20 7.94
CA ALA A 116 4.81 14.83 8.23
C ALA A 116 3.32 14.72 8.58
N THR A 117 2.80 15.64 9.40
CA THR A 117 1.37 15.68 9.77
C THR A 117 0.49 15.94 8.56
N SER A 118 0.89 16.86 7.67
CA SER A 118 0.20 17.15 6.42
C SER A 118 0.22 15.97 5.45
N CYS A 119 1.36 15.29 5.31
CA CYS A 119 1.48 14.06 4.52
C CYS A 119 0.58 12.95 5.08
N LEU A 120 0.50 12.79 6.41
CA LEU A 120 -0.34 11.77 7.04
C LEU A 120 -1.83 12.02 6.78
N LEU A 121 -2.27 13.27 6.94
CA LEU A 121 -3.63 13.67 6.62
C LEU A 121 -3.98 13.41 5.15
N LEU A 122 -3.07 13.77 4.24
CA LEU A 122 -3.25 13.52 2.81
C LEU A 122 -3.24 12.04 2.47
N GLY A 123 -2.32 11.25 3.04
CA GLY A 123 -2.22 9.82 2.81
C GLY A 123 -3.49 9.08 3.22
N MET A 124 -4.04 9.37 4.40
CA MET A 124 -5.33 8.81 4.83
C MET A 124 -6.48 9.20 3.89
N ARG A 125 -6.51 10.45 3.42
CA ARG A 125 -7.53 10.89 2.44
C ARG A 125 -7.40 10.21 1.10
N LEU A 126 -6.18 10.04 0.60
CA LEU A 126 -5.93 9.35 -0.68
C LEU A 126 -6.31 7.88 -0.61
N VAL A 127 -5.98 7.18 0.47
CA VAL A 127 -6.38 5.78 0.65
C VAL A 127 -7.89 5.67 0.76
N HIS A 128 -8.55 6.55 1.52
CA HIS A 128 -10.00 6.53 1.63
C HIS A 128 -10.66 6.74 0.26
N HIS A 129 -10.23 7.78 -0.48
CA HIS A 129 -10.75 8.06 -1.81
C HIS A 129 -10.46 6.93 -2.80
N HIS A 130 -9.27 6.31 -2.73
CA HIS A 130 -8.91 5.16 -3.56
C HIS A 130 -9.84 3.97 -3.31
N GLN A 131 -10.05 3.62 -2.04
CA GLN A 131 -10.97 2.54 -1.66
C GLN A 131 -12.40 2.84 -2.10
N SER A 132 -12.91 4.06 -1.85
CA SER A 132 -14.25 4.46 -2.32
C SER A 132 -14.42 4.28 -3.83
N ASN A 133 -13.40 4.64 -4.62
CA ASN A 133 -13.44 4.47 -6.08
C ASN A 133 -13.39 3.01 -6.52
N GLU A 134 -12.60 2.16 -5.84
CA GLU A 134 -12.57 0.73 -6.15
C GLU A 134 -13.90 0.05 -5.81
N TYR A 135 -14.56 0.44 -4.71
CA TYR A 135 -15.90 -0.04 -4.39
C TYR A 135 -16.93 0.39 -5.43
N ALA A 136 -16.89 1.65 -5.87
CA ALA A 136 -17.80 2.14 -6.91
C ALA A 136 -17.61 1.42 -8.25
N ALA A 137 -16.36 1.13 -8.65
CA ALA A 137 -16.05 0.37 -9.85
C ALA A 137 -16.57 -1.09 -9.75
N GLN A 138 -16.39 -1.73 -8.60
CA GLN A 138 -16.89 -3.10 -8.36
C GLN A 138 -18.41 -3.20 -8.37
N GLN A 139 -19.13 -2.16 -7.91
CA GLN A 139 -20.59 -2.11 -7.97
C GLN A 139 -21.11 -1.89 -9.41
N GLY A 140 -20.45 -1.05 -10.20
CA GLY A 140 -20.79 -0.86 -11.62
C GLY A 140 -20.62 -2.16 -12.43
N ASP A 141 -19.53 -2.90 -12.20
CA ASP A 141 -19.27 -4.19 -12.86
C ASP A 141 -20.30 -5.27 -12.46
N GLN A 142 -20.83 -5.23 -11.23
CA GLN A 142 -21.87 -6.15 -10.73
C GLN A 142 -23.28 -5.81 -11.25
N GLU A 143 -23.61 -4.52 -11.42
CA GLU A 143 -24.90 -4.10 -12.00
C GLU A 143 -24.98 -4.37 -13.50
N GLU A 144 -23.88 -4.25 -14.25
CA GLU A 144 -23.84 -4.67 -15.67
C GLU A 144 -24.01 -6.19 -15.82
N THR A 145 -23.41 -6.99 -14.93
CA THR A 145 -23.58 -8.46 -14.96
C THR A 145 -24.95 -8.93 -14.46
N GLN A 146 -25.60 -8.21 -13.53
CA GLN A 146 -26.98 -8.52 -13.12
C GLN A 146 -28.04 -7.95 -14.09
N GLY A 147 -27.76 -6.83 -14.76
CA GLY A 147 -28.64 -6.20 -15.74
C GLY A 147 -28.87 -7.04 -16.99
N GLU A 148 -27.86 -7.81 -17.42
CA GLU A 148 -27.99 -8.75 -18.54
C GLU A 148 -28.79 -10.01 -18.18
N MET A 149 -28.78 -10.46 -16.92
CA MET A 149 -29.49 -11.67 -16.47
C MET A 149 -30.97 -11.39 -16.09
N ARG A 150 -31.35 -10.12 -15.89
CA ARG A 150 -32.73 -9.72 -15.56
C ARG A 150 -33.69 -9.64 -16.76
N ARG A 151 -33.23 -9.85 -17.99
CA ARG A 151 -34.13 -9.85 -19.17
C ARG A 151 -34.87 -11.17 -19.41
N THR A 152 -34.72 -12.21 -18.58
CA THR A 152 -35.35 -13.51 -18.87
C THR A 152 -36.19 -14.13 -17.75
N ILE A 153 -36.41 -13.48 -16.61
CA ILE A 153 -37.35 -14.01 -15.61
C ILE A 153 -38.13 -12.88 -14.95
N ASN A 154 -39.34 -12.62 -15.46
CA ASN A 154 -40.42 -12.06 -14.68
C ASN A 154 -41.35 -13.21 -14.30
N TYR A 155 -41.58 -13.42 -13.01
CA TYR A 155 -42.89 -13.45 -12.35
C TYR A 155 -42.75 -14.18 -11.00
N HIS A 156 -43.18 -13.49 -9.94
CA HIS A 156 -43.48 -13.97 -8.59
C HIS A 156 -42.31 -14.23 -7.61
N GLU A 157 -42.48 -13.63 -6.43
CA GLU A 157 -41.84 -13.95 -5.13
C GLU A 157 -40.39 -13.51 -4.91
N HIS A 158 -40.20 -12.33 -4.30
CA HIS A 158 -39.64 -12.21 -2.95
C HIS A 158 -39.56 -10.73 -2.52
N MET A 159 -40.56 -10.27 -1.77
CA MET A 159 -40.59 -8.95 -1.09
C MET A 159 -39.93 -8.98 0.30
N ASP A 160 -39.04 -9.95 0.59
CA ASP A 160 -38.49 -10.14 1.96
C ASP A 160 -36.97 -10.37 2.05
N GLN A 161 -36.18 -10.18 0.98
CA GLN A 161 -34.72 -10.39 1.02
C GLN A 161 -33.86 -9.12 0.88
N GLN A 162 -34.47 -7.93 0.80
CA GLN A 162 -33.72 -6.66 0.71
C GLN A 162 -33.16 -6.14 2.04
N ALA A 163 -33.33 -6.84 3.16
CA ALA A 163 -32.89 -6.39 4.48
C ALA A 163 -31.53 -6.97 4.97
N ASN A 164 -30.95 -7.99 4.32
CA ASN A 164 -29.80 -8.73 4.86
C ASN A 164 -28.48 -8.65 4.05
N HIS A 165 -28.40 -7.82 3.01
CA HIS A 165 -27.14 -7.55 2.30
C HIS A 165 -26.45 -6.22 2.67
N ALA A 166 -26.89 -5.56 3.76
CA ALA A 166 -26.10 -4.53 4.42
C ALA A 166 -24.94 -5.15 5.22
N THR A 167 -24.07 -5.90 4.55
CA THR A 167 -22.89 -6.52 5.18
C THR A 167 -21.75 -5.50 5.19
N ASN A 168 -21.52 -4.89 6.36
CA ASN A 168 -20.26 -4.25 6.77
C ASN A 168 -19.71 -3.12 5.88
N GLN A 169 -20.50 -2.08 5.62
CA GLN A 169 -19.93 -0.78 5.26
C GLN A 169 -19.28 -0.17 6.51
N CYS A 170 -17.99 -0.44 6.70
CA CYS A 170 -17.18 0.30 7.68
C CYS A 170 -16.96 1.71 7.12
N ILE A 171 -17.77 2.67 7.58
CA ILE A 171 -17.54 4.10 7.32
C ILE A 171 -16.31 4.48 8.15
N ILE A 172 -15.12 4.42 7.54
CA ILE A 172 -13.91 4.90 8.19
C ILE A 172 -13.94 6.43 8.16
N GLU A 173 -14.27 7.05 9.28
CA GLU A 173 -14.20 8.51 9.40
C GLU A 173 -12.75 8.98 9.28
N ILE A 174 -12.44 9.80 8.27
CA ILE A 174 -11.09 10.36 8.12
C ILE A 174 -10.88 11.44 9.19
N PRO A 175 -9.85 11.33 10.05
CA PRO A 175 -9.58 12.36 11.05
C PRO A 175 -9.19 13.69 10.39
N ASN A 176 -9.63 14.79 10.99
CA ASN A 176 -9.16 16.13 10.61
C ASN A 176 -7.76 16.42 11.19
N ALA A 177 -7.13 17.50 10.74
CA ALA A 177 -5.80 17.89 11.21
C ALA A 177 -5.76 18.08 12.74
N SER A 178 -6.78 18.73 13.32
CA SER A 178 -6.92 18.88 14.77
C SER A 178 -6.92 17.54 15.52
N ALA A 179 -7.62 16.51 15.02
CA ALA A 179 -7.62 15.19 15.64
C ALA A 179 -6.23 14.53 15.64
N ILE A 180 -5.50 14.63 14.52
CA ILE A 180 -4.13 14.11 14.41
C ILE A 180 -3.20 14.85 15.37
N LEU A 181 -3.27 16.19 15.42
CA LEU A 181 -2.45 17.01 16.32
C LEU A 181 -2.74 16.70 17.80
N ARG A 182 -4.01 16.50 18.16
CA ARG A 182 -4.40 16.13 19.53
C ARG A 182 -3.89 14.75 19.91
N ILE A 183 -4.11 13.74 19.07
CA ILE A 183 -3.66 12.37 19.33
C ILE A 183 -2.13 12.32 19.41
N SER A 184 -1.46 13.08 18.56
CA SER A 184 0.01 13.13 18.56
C SER A 184 0.63 13.96 19.68
N ALA A 185 -0.19 14.56 20.56
CA ALA A 185 0.24 15.53 21.56
C ALA A 185 1.19 16.59 20.97
N ALA A 186 0.85 17.11 19.79
CA ALA A 186 1.70 18.04 19.05
C ALA A 186 1.99 19.29 19.88
N PRO A 187 3.19 19.89 19.75
CA PRO A 187 3.52 21.15 20.41
C PRO A 187 2.50 22.24 20.08
N LYS A 188 2.19 23.10 21.05
CA LYS A 188 1.26 24.23 20.87
C LYS A 188 1.69 25.22 19.77
N CYS A 189 2.97 25.22 19.40
CA CYS A 189 3.48 26.03 18.30
C CYS A 189 3.11 25.50 16.91
N ILE A 190 2.58 24.27 16.82
CA ILE A 190 2.01 23.69 15.61
C ILE A 190 0.50 23.90 15.61
N SER A 191 0.01 24.68 14.65
CA SER A 191 -1.42 24.93 14.49
C SER A 191 -2.02 24.13 13.33
N GLU A 192 -3.34 23.89 13.40
CA GLU A 192 -4.10 23.30 12.28
C GLU A 192 -3.97 24.14 11.01
N GLU A 193 -3.89 25.47 11.12
CA GLU A 193 -3.70 26.37 9.98
C GLU A 193 -2.37 26.11 9.26
N GLN A 194 -1.28 25.88 9.99
CA GLN A 194 0.03 25.55 9.40
C GLN A 194 -0.03 24.20 8.66
N VAL A 195 -0.69 23.20 9.25
CA VAL A 195 -0.90 21.89 8.60
C VAL A 195 -1.72 22.05 7.33
N LEU A 196 -2.81 22.81 7.35
CA LEU A 196 -3.66 23.03 6.18
C LEU A 196 -2.98 23.89 5.10
N ALA A 197 -2.15 24.86 5.48
CA ALA A 197 -1.34 25.62 4.54
C ALA A 197 -0.34 24.72 3.82
N MET A 198 0.35 23.84 4.56
CA MET A 198 1.27 22.86 4.00
C MET A 198 0.54 21.82 3.12
N VAL A 199 -0.66 21.39 3.52
CA VAL A 199 -1.52 20.55 2.67
C VAL A 199 -1.79 21.22 1.32
N ARG A 200 -2.17 22.50 1.32
CA ARG A 200 -2.40 23.26 0.08
C ARG A 200 -1.14 23.36 -0.76
N GLU A 201 0.02 23.57 -0.14
CA GLU A 201 1.30 23.59 -0.85
C GLU A 201 1.58 22.24 -1.55
N ILE A 202 1.43 21.13 -0.82
CA ILE A 202 1.63 19.78 -1.36
C ILE A 202 0.66 19.49 -2.51
N THR A 203 -0.65 19.77 -2.34
CA THR A 203 -1.67 19.47 -3.36
C THR A 203 -1.63 20.39 -4.57
N SER A 204 -1.01 21.57 -4.44
CA SER A 204 -0.78 22.49 -5.56
C SER A 204 0.38 22.02 -6.46
N SER A 205 1.19 21.07 -6.01
CA SER A 205 2.24 20.47 -6.83
C SER A 205 1.65 19.72 -8.03
N ARG A 206 2.28 19.86 -9.20
CA ARG A 206 1.89 19.12 -10.42
C ARG A 206 2.06 17.61 -10.27
N ILE A 207 2.93 17.18 -9.37
CA ILE A 207 3.32 15.78 -9.16
C ILE A 207 2.48 15.13 -8.04
N PHE A 208 1.54 15.88 -7.43
CA PHE A 208 0.69 15.33 -6.39
C PHE A 208 -0.26 14.24 -6.93
N PRO A 209 -0.32 13.04 -6.31
CA PRO A 209 -1.22 11.96 -6.69
C PRO A 209 -2.69 12.28 -6.36
N ARG A 210 -3.41 12.96 -7.25
CA ARG A 210 -4.78 13.45 -6.97
C ARG A 210 -5.83 12.37 -6.69
N SER A 211 -5.65 11.15 -7.18
CA SER A 211 -6.61 10.05 -7.00
C SER A 211 -5.99 8.65 -7.06
N GLN A 212 -4.66 8.58 -7.07
CA GLN A 212 -3.93 7.33 -7.30
C GLN A 212 -2.99 7.08 -6.14
N ALA A 213 -3.21 5.97 -5.44
CA ALA A 213 -2.26 5.41 -4.50
C ALA A 213 -1.88 4.03 -5.01
N VAL A 214 -0.59 3.71 -4.97
CA VAL A 214 -0.09 2.35 -5.16
C VAL A 214 0.90 2.08 -4.05
N THR A 215 0.70 0.96 -3.38
CA THR A 215 1.50 0.51 -2.25
C THR A 215 1.99 -0.91 -2.51
N ALA A 216 3.01 -1.32 -1.76
CA ALA A 216 3.49 -2.71 -1.83
C ALA A 216 2.41 -3.71 -1.43
N LEU A 217 1.47 -3.27 -0.55
CA LEU A 217 0.35 -4.08 -0.09
C LEU A 217 -0.60 -4.45 -1.24
N ASP A 218 -0.78 -3.57 -2.22
CA ASP A 218 -1.64 -3.85 -3.38
C ASP A 218 -1.07 -5.00 -4.22
N PHE A 219 0.25 -5.00 -4.45
CA PHE A 219 0.93 -6.09 -5.15
C PHE A 219 0.88 -7.40 -4.35
N ILE A 220 1.10 -7.34 -3.03
CA ILE A 220 1.02 -8.52 -2.14
C ILE A 220 -0.39 -9.11 -2.16
N GLN A 221 -1.42 -8.27 -2.10
CA GLN A 221 -2.81 -8.72 -2.12
C GLN A 221 -3.17 -9.38 -3.46
N VAL A 222 -2.72 -8.83 -4.59
CA VAL A 222 -2.95 -9.46 -5.91
C VAL A 222 -2.23 -10.80 -6.01
N PHE A 223 -1.00 -10.89 -5.50
CA PHE A 223 -0.24 -12.14 -5.46
C PHE A 223 -0.87 -13.18 -4.52
N ALA A 224 -1.43 -12.76 -3.38
CA ALA A 224 -2.17 -13.64 -2.49
C ALA A 224 -3.51 -14.10 -3.09
N ALA A 225 -4.20 -13.24 -3.85
CA ALA A 225 -5.46 -13.57 -4.51
C ALA A 225 -5.30 -14.60 -5.64
N LEU A 226 -4.15 -14.60 -6.32
CA LEU A 226 -3.73 -15.69 -7.21
C LEU A 226 -3.67 -17.06 -6.53
N SER A 227 -3.61 -17.06 -5.19
CA SER A 227 -3.40 -18.24 -4.38
C SER A 227 -4.66 -18.81 -3.71
N SER A 228 -5.83 -18.17 -3.91
CA SER A 228 -7.09 -18.62 -3.31
C SER A 228 -7.78 -19.72 -4.14
N PRO A 229 -8.19 -20.86 -3.53
CA PRO A 229 -8.54 -22.11 -4.22
C PRO A 229 -9.97 -22.16 -4.80
N SER A 230 -10.62 -21.03 -5.03
CA SER A 230 -11.97 -21.01 -5.61
C SER A 230 -11.91 -21.11 -7.13
N GLY A 231 -11.63 -22.32 -7.63
CA GLY A 231 -11.87 -22.69 -9.02
C GLY A 231 -10.72 -23.43 -9.69
N VAL A 232 -10.84 -24.76 -9.73
CA VAL A 232 -10.18 -25.71 -10.62
C VAL A 232 -8.69 -25.98 -10.35
N ALA A 233 -8.40 -27.28 -10.26
CA ALA A 233 -7.12 -27.86 -9.91
C ALA A 233 -5.97 -27.53 -10.90
N SER A 234 -4.76 -27.67 -10.36
CA SER A 234 -3.50 -28.00 -11.04
C SER A 234 -2.87 -26.95 -11.96
N SER A 235 -2.04 -26.08 -11.36
CA SER A 235 -0.70 -25.82 -11.92
C SER A 235 0.33 -26.45 -10.97
N PRO A 236 1.11 -27.46 -11.41
CA PRO A 236 2.10 -28.15 -10.56
C PRO A 236 3.32 -27.27 -10.19
N HIS A 237 3.35 -26.01 -10.63
CA HIS A 237 4.47 -25.09 -10.43
C HIS A 237 4.09 -23.73 -9.83
N GLY A 238 2.82 -23.53 -9.45
CA GLY A 238 2.36 -22.29 -8.82
C GLY A 238 2.68 -22.26 -7.34
N VAL A 239 3.61 -21.41 -6.91
CA VAL A 239 3.91 -21.25 -5.49
C VAL A 239 2.87 -20.32 -4.86
N LEU A 240 2.05 -20.88 -3.96
CA LEU A 240 0.91 -20.19 -3.35
C LEU A 240 1.33 -19.42 -2.08
N LEU A 241 0.88 -18.17 -1.96
CA LEU A 241 1.02 -17.38 -0.73
C LEU A 241 -0.18 -17.68 0.18
N GLY A 242 0.05 -18.43 1.26
CA GLY A 242 -1.00 -18.69 2.26
C GLY A 242 -1.26 -17.47 3.15
N PRO A 243 -2.37 -17.44 3.92
CA PRO A 243 -2.73 -16.30 4.78
C PRO A 243 -1.69 -15.95 5.85
N SER A 244 -0.85 -16.91 6.26
CA SER A 244 0.26 -16.65 7.19
C SER A 244 1.44 -15.97 6.49
N GLN A 245 1.74 -16.35 5.25
CA GLN A 245 2.81 -15.79 4.44
C GLN A 245 2.43 -14.40 3.95
N GLU A 246 1.16 -14.17 3.59
CA GLU A 246 0.64 -12.84 3.25
C GLU A 246 0.79 -11.86 4.42
N ARG A 247 0.36 -12.26 5.63
CA ARG A 247 0.57 -11.43 6.84
C ARG A 247 2.04 -11.14 7.11
N HIS A 248 2.91 -12.13 6.86
CA HIS A 248 4.35 -11.95 7.02
C HIS A 248 4.94 -11.02 5.95
N ALA A 249 4.54 -11.17 4.68
CA ALA A 249 4.92 -10.28 3.58
C ALA A 249 4.46 -8.85 3.86
N ASN A 250 3.24 -8.65 4.36
CA ASN A 250 2.77 -7.33 4.76
C ASN A 250 3.63 -6.71 5.88
N ALA A 251 4.02 -7.50 6.89
CA ALA A 251 4.92 -7.02 7.94
C ALA A 251 6.34 -6.71 7.43
N LEU A 252 6.83 -7.47 6.46
CA LEU A 252 8.11 -7.20 5.79
C LEU A 252 8.02 -5.95 4.91
N ALA A 253 6.88 -5.70 4.26
CA ALA A 253 6.64 -4.48 3.50
C ALA A 253 6.60 -3.25 4.41
N ASP A 254 5.99 -3.36 5.61
CA ASP A 254 6.04 -2.32 6.64
C ASP A 254 7.50 -2.03 7.06
N ALA A 255 8.32 -3.08 7.25
CA ALA A 255 9.75 -2.93 7.52
C ALA A 255 10.53 -2.32 6.33
N GLY A 256 10.08 -2.57 5.10
CA GLY A 256 10.64 -2.02 3.87
C GLY A 256 10.67 -0.50 3.85
N LEU A 257 9.69 0.15 4.50
CA LEU A 257 9.59 1.61 4.58
C LEU A 257 10.84 2.25 5.22
N PHE A 258 11.55 1.55 6.11
CA PHE A 258 12.71 2.09 6.81
C PHE A 258 13.99 2.10 5.97
N PHE A 259 14.06 1.35 4.87
CA PHE A 259 15.29 1.17 4.09
C PHE A 259 15.41 2.12 2.89
N GLY A 260 14.77 3.29 2.94
CA GLY A 260 14.75 4.27 1.86
C GLY A 260 13.52 4.15 0.95
N SER A 261 13.56 4.88 -0.16
CA SER A 261 12.41 5.06 -1.07
C SER A 261 12.46 4.06 -2.23
N PHE A 262 12.24 2.78 -1.93
CA PHE A 262 12.07 1.77 -2.97
C PHE A 262 10.69 1.86 -3.61
N ARG A 263 10.61 1.51 -4.90
CA ARG A 263 9.34 1.34 -5.60
C ARG A 263 8.46 0.29 -4.90
N PRO A 264 7.15 0.52 -4.72
CA PRO A 264 6.20 -0.46 -4.18
C PRO A 264 6.34 -1.90 -4.71
N SER A 265 6.57 -2.08 -6.02
CA SER A 265 6.76 -3.37 -6.68
C SER A 265 8.03 -4.09 -6.22
N ILE A 266 9.13 -3.34 -6.02
CA ILE A 266 10.40 -3.86 -5.48
C ILE A 266 10.19 -4.32 -4.03
N VAL A 267 9.53 -3.49 -3.21
CA VAL A 267 9.21 -3.81 -1.82
C VAL A 267 8.34 -5.07 -1.72
N ALA A 268 7.29 -5.15 -2.54
CA ALA A 268 6.40 -6.31 -2.60
C ALA A 268 7.17 -7.57 -3.03
N CYS A 269 8.00 -7.49 -4.07
CA CYS A 269 8.78 -8.63 -4.56
C CYS A 269 9.73 -9.18 -3.49
N ALA A 270 10.47 -8.30 -2.81
CA ALA A 270 11.40 -8.69 -1.75
C ALA A 270 10.64 -9.31 -0.55
N ALA A 271 9.54 -8.68 -0.13
CA ALA A 271 8.72 -9.14 0.99
C ALA A 271 8.07 -10.51 0.73
N ILE A 272 7.48 -10.71 -0.45
CA ILE A 272 6.88 -11.98 -0.87
C ILE A 272 7.94 -13.08 -0.94
N THR A 273 9.08 -12.79 -1.55
CA THR A 273 10.20 -13.73 -1.66
C THR A 273 10.64 -14.22 -0.28
N ILE A 274 10.94 -13.31 0.66
CA ILE A 274 11.37 -13.70 2.01
C ILE A 274 10.25 -14.48 2.73
N ALA A 275 9.00 -14.05 2.61
CA ALA A 275 7.87 -14.74 3.22
C ALA A 275 7.70 -16.19 2.70
N MET A 276 8.01 -16.43 1.44
CA MET A 276 7.99 -17.75 0.82
C MET A 276 9.21 -18.59 1.21
N LEU A 277 10.40 -18.01 1.31
CA LEU A 277 11.61 -18.74 1.70
C LEU A 277 11.51 -19.40 3.08
N ARG A 278 10.77 -18.80 4.01
CA ARG A 278 10.47 -19.42 5.31
C ARG A 278 9.61 -20.69 5.23
N ARG A 279 8.84 -20.85 4.16
CA ARG A 279 7.98 -22.03 3.93
C ARG A 279 8.76 -23.18 3.30
N PHE A 280 9.75 -22.90 2.47
CA PHE A 280 10.42 -23.89 1.62
C PHE A 280 11.84 -24.23 2.07
N THR A 281 12.08 -24.26 3.39
CA THR A 281 13.42 -24.51 3.96
C THR A 281 14.07 -25.82 3.51
N ASN A 282 13.34 -26.78 2.92
CA ASN A 282 13.86 -28.11 2.60
C ASN A 282 13.68 -28.62 1.15
N GLU A 283 12.98 -27.93 0.23
CA GLU A 283 12.61 -28.56 -1.07
C GLU A 283 12.73 -27.71 -2.33
N HIS A 284 12.85 -26.38 -2.26
CA HIS A 284 12.97 -25.54 -3.47
C HIS A 284 14.27 -24.76 -3.44
N ASP A 285 15.00 -24.75 -4.57
CA ASP A 285 16.14 -23.85 -4.75
C ASP A 285 15.65 -22.41 -4.57
N ILE A 286 16.28 -21.68 -3.65
CA ILE A 286 16.04 -20.26 -3.35
C ILE A 286 16.05 -19.44 -4.67
N THR A 287 16.88 -19.85 -5.63
CA THR A 287 16.98 -19.25 -6.97
C THR A 287 15.68 -19.38 -7.75
N SER A 288 15.00 -20.53 -7.67
CA SER A 288 13.73 -20.80 -8.34
C SER A 288 12.59 -19.98 -7.75
N ILE A 289 12.51 -19.85 -6.42
CA ILE A 289 11.49 -19.02 -5.75
C ILE A 289 11.65 -17.55 -6.15
N ARG A 290 12.88 -17.04 -6.10
CA ARG A 290 13.18 -15.67 -6.49
C ARG A 290 12.82 -15.40 -7.94
N ARG A 291 13.20 -16.29 -8.86
CA ARG A 291 12.85 -16.16 -10.28
C ARG A 291 11.33 -16.14 -10.46
N LEU A 292 10.62 -17.03 -9.77
CA LEU A 292 9.17 -17.13 -9.87
C LEU A 292 8.48 -15.84 -9.42
N VAL A 293 8.78 -15.34 -8.21
CA VAL A 293 8.15 -14.13 -7.67
C VAL A 293 8.45 -12.92 -8.56
N LEU A 294 9.72 -12.81 -8.99
CA LEU A 294 10.16 -11.69 -9.80
C LEU A 294 9.51 -11.69 -11.19
N CYS A 295 9.39 -12.85 -11.84
CA CYS A 295 8.64 -12.98 -13.08
C CYS A 295 7.14 -12.73 -12.90
N SER A 296 6.55 -13.06 -11.75
CA SER A 296 5.13 -12.78 -11.50
C SER A 296 4.81 -11.30 -11.38
N ILE A 297 5.74 -10.48 -10.86
CA ILE A 297 5.52 -9.04 -10.66
C ILE A 297 6.03 -8.22 -11.85
N PHE A 298 7.22 -8.53 -12.36
CA PHE A 298 7.89 -7.74 -13.41
C PHE A 298 7.79 -8.37 -14.81
N GLY A 299 7.27 -9.60 -14.93
CA GLY A 299 7.27 -10.34 -16.18
C GLY A 299 8.60 -11.02 -16.48
N GLU A 300 8.65 -11.76 -17.59
CA GLU A 300 9.84 -12.54 -17.97
C GLU A 300 11.03 -11.66 -18.40
N ASN A 301 10.75 -10.46 -18.92
CA ASN A 301 11.74 -9.50 -19.41
C ASN A 301 11.99 -8.36 -18.40
N HIS A 302 12.20 -8.71 -17.14
CA HIS A 302 12.50 -7.73 -16.09
C HIS A 302 13.92 -7.19 -16.23
N ASP A 303 14.11 -5.92 -15.88
CA ASP A 303 15.40 -5.24 -15.92
C ASP A 303 16.36 -5.80 -14.84
N ASP A 304 17.66 -5.77 -15.14
CA ASP A 304 18.74 -6.13 -14.21
C ASP A 304 18.74 -5.20 -12.99
N ASP A 305 18.37 -3.93 -13.17
CA ASP A 305 18.29 -2.94 -12.08
C ASP A 305 17.19 -3.29 -11.07
N ALA A 306 16.01 -3.69 -11.55
CA ALA A 306 14.92 -4.15 -10.69
C ALA A 306 15.35 -5.39 -9.90
N ARG A 307 16.07 -6.32 -10.55
CA ARG A 307 16.62 -7.51 -9.88
C ARG A 307 17.62 -7.13 -8.80
N HIS A 308 18.53 -6.21 -9.08
CA HIS A 308 19.53 -5.74 -8.12
C HIS A 308 18.87 -5.10 -6.90
N ALA A 309 17.94 -4.16 -7.12
CA ALA A 309 17.24 -3.46 -6.05
C ALA A 309 16.41 -4.41 -5.16
N VAL A 310 15.74 -5.41 -5.76
CA VAL A 310 15.05 -6.46 -5.00
C VAL A 310 16.03 -7.22 -4.11
N ARG A 311 17.20 -7.63 -4.64
CA ARG A 311 18.20 -8.36 -3.85
C ARG A 311 18.81 -7.52 -2.73
N GLU A 312 19.07 -6.25 -3.00
CA GLU A 312 19.56 -5.32 -2.00
C GLU A 312 18.56 -5.21 -0.84
N LEU A 313 17.28 -4.95 -1.16
CA LEU A 313 16.23 -4.85 -0.16
C LEU A 313 15.99 -6.17 0.58
N GLU A 314 16.06 -7.32 -0.12
CA GLU A 314 16.01 -8.64 0.52
C GLU A 314 17.08 -8.76 1.62
N CYS A 315 18.32 -8.39 1.31
CA CYS A 315 19.44 -8.47 2.25
C CYS A 315 19.21 -7.56 3.46
N ARG A 316 18.69 -6.35 3.25
CA ARG A 316 18.38 -5.40 4.34
C ARG A 316 17.25 -5.94 5.25
N LEU A 317 16.17 -6.45 4.66
CA LEU A 317 15.04 -7.04 5.38
C LEU A 317 15.43 -8.30 6.17
N VAL A 318 16.25 -9.19 5.58
CA VAL A 318 16.73 -10.38 6.29
C VAL A 318 17.62 -9.98 7.48
N ARG A 319 18.55 -9.04 7.31
CA ARG A 319 19.38 -8.55 8.42
C ARG A 319 18.53 -7.96 9.55
N ALA A 320 17.52 -7.17 9.21
CA ALA A 320 16.62 -6.56 10.18
C ALA A 320 15.74 -7.57 10.93
N THR A 321 15.50 -8.75 10.36
CA THR A 321 14.72 -9.83 11.00
C THR A 321 15.59 -10.84 11.76
N VAL A 322 16.89 -10.90 11.49
CA VAL A 322 17.86 -11.81 12.15
C VAL A 322 18.59 -11.13 13.31
N LEU A 323 18.88 -9.83 13.23
CA LEU A 323 19.46 -9.09 14.33
C LEU A 323 18.40 -8.91 15.43
N PRO A 324 18.71 -9.18 16.72
CA PRO A 324 17.83 -8.77 17.80
C PRO A 324 17.57 -7.27 17.68
N PRO A 325 16.36 -6.77 18.00
CA PRO A 325 16.09 -5.34 17.96
C PRO A 325 17.20 -4.65 18.73
N ARG A 326 18.00 -3.83 18.04
CA ARG A 326 19.09 -3.07 18.68
C ARG A 326 18.48 -2.39 19.88
N ASN A 327 19.01 -2.69 21.06
CA ASN A 327 18.60 -2.15 22.35
C ASN A 327 18.47 -0.61 22.27
N ASN A 328 17.27 -0.16 21.92
CA ASN A 328 16.68 1.06 22.45
C ASN A 328 15.49 0.55 23.27
N HIS A 329 15.60 0.73 24.58
CA HIS A 329 14.62 0.28 25.56
C HIS A 329 13.18 0.67 25.15
N HIS A 330 12.34 -0.35 24.88
CA HIS A 330 10.96 -0.54 25.38
C HIS A 330 10.19 -1.49 24.45
N VAL A 331 10.28 -2.79 24.74
CA VAL A 331 9.19 -3.72 24.39
C VAL A 331 8.15 -3.63 25.51
N ALA A 332 6.88 -3.46 25.11
CA ALA A 332 5.66 -3.65 25.90
C ALA A 332 5.27 -2.60 26.95
N THR A 333 5.18 -1.34 26.53
CA THR A 333 4.11 -0.41 26.96
C THR A 333 3.84 0.50 25.76
N CYS A 334 2.57 0.67 25.36
CA CYS A 334 2.18 1.56 24.28
C CYS A 334 2.94 2.89 24.38
N PRO A 335 3.81 3.26 23.41
CA PRO A 335 4.27 4.62 23.38
C PRO A 335 3.03 5.44 23.03
N SER A 336 2.65 6.35 23.94
CA SER A 336 1.81 7.47 23.56
C SER A 336 2.25 8.00 22.20
N ALA A 337 1.32 8.45 21.36
CA ALA A 337 1.62 9.04 20.06
C ALA A 337 2.37 10.38 20.17
N HIS A 338 3.17 10.59 21.20
CA HIS A 338 4.00 11.75 21.40
C HIS A 338 4.93 11.95 20.19
N ILE A 339 5.03 13.21 19.79
CA ILE A 339 6.06 13.89 19.00
C ILE A 339 7.24 12.99 18.59
N ILE A 340 7.69 13.07 17.32
CA ILE A 340 8.96 12.49 16.83
C ILE A 340 10.02 12.52 17.94
N PRO A 341 10.52 11.38 18.43
CA PRO A 341 11.30 11.33 19.67
C PRO A 341 12.48 12.32 19.67
N HIS A 342 12.62 13.08 20.76
CA HIS A 342 13.81 13.87 21.07
C HIS A 342 14.99 12.92 21.25
N GLU A 343 16.15 13.22 20.68
CA GLU A 343 17.41 12.72 21.23
C GLU A 343 18.00 13.81 22.12
N GLU A 344 18.43 13.38 23.31
CA GLU A 344 19.53 14.00 24.05
C GLU A 344 20.86 13.68 23.35
#